data_AF-A0A291QP57-F1
#
_entry.id   AF-A0A291QP57-F1
#
_cell.length_a   1.000
_cell.length_b   1.000
_cell.length_c   1.000
_cell.angle_alpha   90.00
_cell.angle_beta   90.00
_cell.angle_gamma   90.00
#
_symmetry.space_group_name_H-M   'P 1'
#
loop_
_entity.id
_entity.type
_entity.pdbx_description
1 polymer ?
#
loop_
_entity_poly.entity_id
_entity_poly.type
_entity_poly.pdbx_seq_one_letter_code
_entity_poly.pdbx_strand_id
1 'polypeptide(L)'
;MQIHFTQVSRYERGETKPNAAAMAKLAKVLDTTVDFLMHGSVDDVTADAGLDKEIISRFKQVQELNKEDKKTVLSLLDAYIAKGKIQSILQH
;
A
#
# COMPACT_ATOMS: atom_id res chain seq x y z
N MET A 1 -20.32 10.67 20.43
CA MET A 1 -19.73 9.49 21.11
C MET A 1 -18.24 9.75 21.35
N GLN A 2 -17.78 9.74 22.60
CA GLN A 2 -16.36 9.93 22.95
C GLN A 2 -15.66 8.56 23.04
N ILE A 3 -14.43 8.45 22.51
CA ILE A 3 -13.61 7.25 22.68
C ILE A 3 -12.91 7.40 24.03
N HIS A 4 -13.12 6.47 24.93
CA HIS A 4 -12.49 6.49 26.25
C HIS A 4 -11.10 5.85 26.19
N PHE A 5 -10.17 6.31 27.04
CA PHE A 5 -8.80 5.81 27.10
C PHE A 5 -8.72 4.28 27.26
N THR A 6 -9.63 3.71 28.07
CA THR A 6 -9.72 2.25 28.26
C THR A 6 -10.05 1.51 26.96
N GLN A 7 -10.83 2.12 26.06
CA GLN A 7 -11.17 1.53 24.77
C GLN A 7 -9.96 1.56 23.82
N VAL A 8 -9.22 2.67 23.80
CA VAL A 8 -7.97 2.79 23.04
C VAL A 8 -6.96 1.72 23.48
N SER A 9 -6.79 1.58 24.80
CA SER A 9 -5.89 0.59 25.38
C SER A 9 -6.26 -0.86 25.00
N ARG A 10 -7.56 -1.17 24.88
CA ARG A 10 -8.02 -2.47 24.36
C ARG A 10 -7.76 -2.66 22.87
N TYR A 11 -7.83 -1.59 22.08
CA TYR A 11 -7.53 -1.62 20.65
C TYR A 11 -6.05 -1.92 20.41
N GLU A 12 -5.16 -1.26 21.16
CA GLU A 12 -3.70 -1.47 21.08
C GLU A 12 -3.28 -2.90 21.44
N ARG A 13 -3.99 -3.54 22.38
CA ARG A 13 -3.77 -4.94 22.76
C ARG A 13 -4.48 -5.96 21.86
N GLY A 14 -5.24 -5.51 20.87
CA GLY A 14 -6.00 -6.39 19.97
C GLY A 14 -7.20 -7.10 20.61
N GLU A 15 -7.56 -6.77 21.86
CA GLU A 15 -8.70 -7.36 22.59
C GLU A 15 -10.05 -6.98 21.98
N THR A 16 -10.12 -5.84 21.29
CA THR A 16 -11.33 -5.35 20.63
C THR A 16 -10.94 -4.59 19.38
N LYS A 17 -11.72 -4.70 18.29
CA LYS A 17 -11.50 -3.89 17.09
C LYS A 17 -12.32 -2.60 17.15
N PRO A 18 -11.74 -1.44 16.75
CA PRO A 18 -12.50 -0.21 16.62
C PRO A 18 -13.59 -0.36 15.55
N ASN A 19 -14.78 0.20 15.80
CA ASN A 19 -15.82 0.30 14.77
C ASN A 19 -15.49 1.43 13.77
N ALA A 20 -16.23 1.50 12.66
CA ALA A 20 -15.98 2.49 11.60
C ALA A 20 -15.96 3.94 12.12
N ALA A 21 -16.86 4.31 13.04
CA ALA A 21 -16.91 5.64 13.62
C ALA A 21 -15.69 5.95 14.51
N ALA A 22 -15.23 4.97 15.29
CA ALA A 22 -14.03 5.09 16.11
C ALA A 22 -12.77 5.18 15.25
N MET A 23 -12.67 4.37 14.20
CA MET A 23 -11.58 4.41 13.22
C MET A 23 -11.48 5.74 12.50
N ALA A 24 -12.59 6.28 11.98
CA ALA A 24 -12.59 7.60 11.34
C ALA A 24 -12.14 8.72 12.30
N LYS A 25 -12.50 8.62 13.58
CA LYS A 25 -12.07 9.59 14.58
C LYS A 25 -10.59 9.45 14.93
N LEU A 26 -10.08 8.23 15.07
CA LEU A 26 -8.66 7.97 15.28
C LEU A 26 -7.82 8.49 14.11
N ALA A 27 -8.23 8.18 12.88
CA ALA A 27 -7.57 8.68 11.67
C ALA A 27 -7.49 10.21 11.66
N LYS A 28 -8.60 10.89 11.97
CA LYS A 28 -8.65 12.36 12.06
C LYS A 28 -7.76 12.95 13.16
N VAL A 29 -7.68 12.31 14.33
CA VAL A 29 -6.88 12.82 15.46
C VAL A 29 -5.39 12.58 15.25
N LEU A 30 -5.03 11.48 14.59
CA LEU A 30 -3.66 11.08 14.32
C LEU A 30 -3.13 11.62 12.98
N ASP A 31 -3.89 12.49 12.31
CA ASP A 31 -3.59 13.06 11.00
C ASP A 31 -3.17 12.01 9.96
N THR A 32 -3.94 10.92 9.89
CA THR A 32 -3.70 9.78 9.01
C THR A 32 -5.00 9.30 8.36
N THR A 33 -4.94 8.22 7.58
CA THR A 33 -6.10 7.64 6.91
C THR A 33 -6.60 6.39 7.63
N VAL A 34 -7.90 6.11 7.48
CA VAL A 34 -8.50 4.85 7.96
C VAL A 34 -7.81 3.65 7.32
N ASP A 35 -7.44 3.78 6.05
CA ASP A 35 -6.70 2.76 5.31
C ASP A 35 -5.33 2.47 5.94
N PHE A 36 -4.58 3.52 6.28
CA PHE A 36 -3.30 3.41 6.98
C PHE A 36 -3.43 2.73 8.36
N LEU A 37 -4.50 3.03 9.11
CA LEU A 37 -4.73 2.38 10.40
C LEU A 37 -5.06 0.88 10.28
N MET A 38 -5.62 0.45 9.15
CA MET A 38 -5.96 -0.96 8.91
C MET A 38 -4.81 -1.77 8.32
N HIS A 39 -4.08 -1.16 7.39
CA HIS A 39 -3.15 -1.85 6.52
C HIS A 39 -1.68 -1.43 6.76
N GLY A 40 -1.44 -0.41 7.59
CA GLY A 40 -0.12 0.19 7.79
C GLY A 40 0.24 1.15 6.67
N SER A 41 1.51 1.56 6.63
CA SER A 41 2.04 2.34 5.51
C SER A 41 2.11 1.49 4.23
N VAL A 42 2.21 2.14 3.07
CA VAL A 42 2.53 1.43 1.80
C VAL A 42 3.78 0.57 1.96
N ASP A 43 4.75 1.03 2.76
CA ASP A 43 5.98 0.30 3.03
C ASP A 43 5.73 -0.96 3.90
N ASP A 44 4.77 -0.91 4.83
CA ASP A 44 4.37 -2.07 5.66
C ASP A 44 3.59 -3.10 4.84
N VAL A 45 2.64 -2.66 3.99
CA VAL A 45 1.89 -3.54 3.07
C VAL A 45 2.85 -4.26 2.11
N THR A 46 3.90 -3.58 1.66
CA THR A 46 4.86 -4.17 0.73
C THR A 46 5.80 -5.20 1.37
N ALA A 47 6.13 -5.04 2.66
CA ALA A 47 6.91 -6.01 3.40
C ALA A 47 6.13 -7.33 3.60
N ASP A 48 4.83 -7.24 3.89
CA ASP A 48 3.95 -8.40 4.00
C ASP A 48 3.63 -9.04 2.64
N ALA A 49 3.59 -8.26 1.56
CA ALA A 49 3.36 -8.75 0.20
C ALA A 49 4.59 -9.39 -0.47
N GLY A 50 5.75 -9.41 0.19
CA GLY A 50 7.00 -9.95 -0.37
C GLY A 50 7.53 -9.20 -1.59
N LEU A 51 7.14 -7.93 -1.75
CA LEU A 51 7.56 -7.10 -2.88
C LEU A 51 8.96 -6.53 -2.64
N ASP A 52 9.78 -6.54 -3.69
CA ASP A 52 11.15 -6.03 -3.61
C ASP A 52 11.16 -4.51 -3.36
N LYS A 53 11.89 -4.10 -2.30
CA LYS A 53 12.04 -2.69 -1.88
C LYS A 53 12.57 -1.80 -3.00
N GLU A 54 13.46 -2.32 -3.84
CA GLU A 54 13.96 -1.57 -4.99
C GLU A 54 12.84 -1.29 -6.00
N ILE A 55 12.01 -2.29 -6.33
CA ILE A 55 10.90 -2.14 -7.28
C ILE A 55 9.92 -1.08 -6.80
N ILE A 56 9.59 -1.08 -5.51
CA ILE A 56 8.67 -0.10 -4.91
C ILE A 56 9.25 1.31 -4.98
N SER A 57 10.54 1.46 -4.66
CA SER A 57 11.23 2.75 -4.75
C SER A 57 11.21 3.31 -6.18
N ARG A 58 11.45 2.47 -7.19
CA ARG A 58 11.34 2.86 -8.59
C ARG A 58 9.91 3.25 -8.94
N PHE A 59 8.90 2.53 -8.46
CA PHE A 59 7.50 2.85 -8.72
C PHE A 59 7.11 4.22 -8.16
N LYS A 60 7.56 4.56 -6.95
CA LYS A 60 7.38 5.90 -6.35
C LYS A 60 8.00 6.99 -7.24
N GLN A 61 9.24 6.79 -7.70
CA GLN A 61 9.91 7.74 -8.61
C GLN A 61 9.16 7.91 -9.93
N VAL A 62 8.65 6.83 -10.51
CA VAL A 62 7.86 6.87 -11.75
C VAL A 62 6.56 7.66 -11.57
N GLN A 63 5.96 7.67 -10.37
CA GLN A 63 4.75 8.45 -10.10
C GLN A 63 4.98 9.96 -10.17
N GLU A 64 6.20 10.42 -9.89
CA GLU A 64 6.57 11.85 -9.92
C GLU A 64 6.90 12.34 -11.33
N LEU A 65 7.02 11.45 -12.32
CA LEU A 65 7.28 11.80 -13.71
C LEU A 65 6.09 12.51 -14.35
N ASN A 66 6.40 13.32 -15.38
CA ASN A 66 5.38 13.89 -16.24
C ASN A 66 4.61 12.80 -17.00
N LYS A 67 3.48 13.17 -17.60
CA LYS A 67 2.57 12.23 -18.25
C LYS A 67 3.21 11.45 -19.39
N GLU A 68 4.10 12.08 -20.15
CA GLU A 68 4.74 11.47 -21.31
C GLU A 68 5.80 10.44 -20.89
N ASP A 69 6.67 10.81 -19.96
CA ASP A 69 7.70 9.93 -19.42
C ASP A 69 7.08 8.75 -18.67
N LYS A 70 6.05 8.99 -17.86
CA LYS A 70 5.30 7.94 -17.16
C LYS A 70 4.70 6.93 -18.16
N LYS A 71 4.11 7.41 -19.26
CA LYS A 71 3.54 6.54 -20.30
C LYS A 71 4.63 5.69 -20.97
N THR A 72 5.79 6.28 -21.24
CA THR A 72 6.93 5.58 -21.83
C THR A 72 7.43 4.46 -20.92
N VAL A 73 7.63 4.74 -19.63
CA VAL A 73 8.08 3.74 -18.64
C VAL A 73 7.08 2.58 -18.52
N LEU A 74 5.78 2.87 -18.45
CA LEU A 74 4.74 1.84 -18.39
C LEU A 74 4.73 0.96 -19.65
N SER A 75 4.87 1.56 -20.84
CA SER A 75 4.95 0.81 -22.10
C SER A 75 6.16 -0.13 -22.14
N LEU A 76 7.29 0.31 -21.56
CA LEU A 76 8.50 -0.51 -21.47
C LEU A 76 8.28 -1.70 -20.53
N LEU A 77 7.69 -1.46 -19.35
CA LEU A 77 7.29 -2.51 -18.40
C LEU A 77 6.41 -3.57 -19.07
N ASP A 78 5.37 -3.13 -19.81
CA ASP A 78 4.48 -4.03 -20.54
C ASP A 78 5.23 -4.89 -21.56
N ALA A 79 6.17 -4.30 -22.30
CA ALA A 79 6.97 -5.01 -23.28
C ALA A 79 7.83 -6.11 -22.65
N TYR A 80 8.46 -5.84 -21.49
CA TYR A 80 9.26 -6.84 -20.78
C TYR A 80 8.39 -7.96 -20.18
N ILE A 81 7.22 -7.63 -19.63
CA ILE A 81 6.26 -8.62 -19.13
C ILE A 81 5.78 -9.52 -20.27
N ALA A 82 5.42 -8.95 -21.42
CA ALA A 82 5.00 -9.69 -22.60
C ALA A 82 6.11 -10.60 -23.12
N LYS A 83 7.35 -10.11 -23.18
CA LYS A 83 8.53 -10.90 -23.55
C LYS A 83 8.69 -12.12 -22.65
N GLY A 84 8.60 -11.96 -21.33
CA GLY A 84 8.69 -13.07 -20.38
C GLY A 84 7.62 -14.14 -20.60
N LYS A 85 6.37 -13.72 -20.80
CA LYS A 85 5.25 -14.65 -21.11
C LYS A 85 5.46 -15.42 -22.40
N ILE A 86 5.93 -14.75 -23.46
CA ILE A 86 6.23 -15.40 -24.74
C ILE A 86 7.34 -16.43 -24.56
N GLN A 87 8.41 -16.07 -23.85
CA GLN A 87 9.52 -16.99 -23.58
C GLN A 87 9.07 -18.23 -22.78
N SER A 88 8.19 -18.07 -21.78
CA SER A 88 7.67 -19.22 -21.04
C SER A 88 6.80 -20.15 -21.88
N ILE A 89 6.07 -19.62 -22.87
CA ILE A 89 5.26 -20.43 -23.79
C ILE A 89 6.16 -21.21 -24.75
N LEU A 90 7.25 -20.60 -25.23
CA LEU A 90 8.19 -21.24 -26.18
C LEU A 90 9.11 -22.28 -25.54
N GLN A 91 9.19 -22.33 -24.21
CA GLN A 91 9.98 -23.32 -23.46
C GLN A 91 9.18 -24.57 -23.07
N HIS A 92 7.92 -24.66 -23.51
CA HIS A 92 7.04 -25.82 -23.41
C HIS A 92 6.64 -26.30 -24.81
#